data_AF-A0A7V0V0G3-F1
#
_entry.id   AF-A0A7V0V0G3-F1
#
_cell.length_a   1.000
_cell.length_b   1.000
_cell.length_c   1.000
_cell.angle_alpha   90.00
_cell.angle_beta   90.00
_cell.angle_gamma   90.00
#
_symmetry.space_group_name_H-M   'P 1'
#
loop_
_entity.id
_entity.type
_entity.pdbx_description
1 polymer ?
#
loop_
_entity_poly.entity_id
_entity_poly.type
_entity_poly.pdbx_seq_one_letter_code
_entity_poly.pdbx_strand_id
1 'polypeptide(L)' 'MSNSQPPRLAARFFGFPEVTLGGAPLRLERHKTLALLAYLAVTAQRHGREALAALFWPDYEAPQATAY' A
#
# COMPACT_ATOMS: atom_id res chain seq x y z
N MET A 1 -15.81 1.19 30.86
CA MET A 1 -14.69 0.46 30.22
C MET A 1 -14.82 0.68 28.72
N SER A 2 -14.11 1.66 28.16
CA SER A 2 -14.19 1.95 26.72
C SER A 2 -13.26 1.01 25.98
N ASN A 3 -13.82 0.07 25.22
CA ASN A 3 -13.06 -0.87 24.41
C ASN A 3 -12.59 -0.14 23.15
N SER A 4 -11.40 0.48 23.20
CA SER A 4 -10.79 1.14 22.04
C SER A 4 -10.32 0.08 21.04
N GLN A 5 -11.24 -0.45 20.25
CA GLN A 5 -10.89 -1.37 19.18
C GLN A 5 -10.06 -0.61 18.13
N PRO A 6 -8.91 -1.16 17.69
CA PRO A 6 -8.13 -0.52 16.65
C PRO A 6 -8.98 -0.31 15.40
N PRO A 7 -8.79 0.82 14.69
CA PRO A 7 -9.57 1.14 13.52
C PRO A 7 -9.38 0.04 12.45
N ARG A 8 -10.49 -0.46 11.92
CA ARG A 8 -10.48 -1.55 10.93
C ARG A 8 -10.25 -1.01 9.53
N LEU A 9 -9.27 -1.54 8.82
CA LEU A 9 -9.06 -1.29 7.40
C LEU A 9 -9.96 -2.21 6.57
N ALA A 10 -10.68 -1.66 5.61
CA ALA A 10 -11.44 -2.41 4.61
C ALA A 10 -11.14 -1.85 3.21
N ALA A 11 -11.04 -2.74 2.22
CA ALA A 11 -10.80 -2.36 0.84
C ALA A 11 -11.68 -3.17 -0.12
N ARG A 12 -12.14 -2.52 -1.18
CA ARG A 12 -12.94 -3.10 -2.27
C ARG A 12 -12.22 -2.82 -3.57
N PHE A 13 -11.88 -3.87 -4.32
CA PHE A 13 -11.11 -3.75 -5.56
C PHE A 13 -11.91 -4.14 -6.82
N PHE A 14 -13.13 -4.66 -6.65
CA PHE A 14 -14.02 -4.95 -7.78
C PHE A 14 -14.80 -3.69 -8.16
N GLY A 15 -14.37 -3.04 -9.23
CA GLY A 15 -14.86 -1.72 -9.64
C GLY A 15 -13.83 -0.64 -9.36
N PHE A 16 -14.26 0.59 -9.07
CA PHE A 16 -13.35 1.63 -8.63
C PHE A 16 -12.80 1.28 -7.24
N PRO A 17 -11.47 1.30 -7.03
CA PRO A 17 -10.92 0.91 -5.73
C PRO A 17 -11.37 1.86 -4.62
N GLU A 18 -11.90 1.28 -3.54
CA GLU A 18 -12.34 2.02 -2.36
C GLU A 18 -11.63 1.48 -1.12
N VAL A 19 -11.19 2.39 -0.25
CA VAL A 19 -10.51 2.05 1.00
C VAL A 19 -11.15 2.84 2.14
N THR A 20 -11.45 2.17 3.25
CA THR A 20 -11.95 2.81 4.47
C THR A 20 -11.15 2.39 5.69
N LEU A 21 -11.02 3.31 6.65
CA LEU A 21 -10.40 3.07 7.96
C LEU A 21 -11.39 3.44 9.05
N GLY A 22 -11.82 2.46 9.85
CA GLY A 22 -12.89 2.66 10.84
C GLY A 22 -14.22 3.07 10.20
N GLY A 23 -14.46 2.70 8.93
CA GLY A 23 -15.66 3.06 8.18
C GLY A 23 -15.59 4.41 7.45
N ALA A 24 -14.58 5.24 7.69
CA ALA A 24 -14.40 6.50 6.96
C ALA A 24 -13.55 6.29 5.69
N PRO A 25 -13.89 6.93 4.55
CA PRO A 25 -13.07 6.88 3.33
C PRO A 25 -11.63 7.35 3.58
N LEU A 26 -10.67 6.52 3.20
CA LEU A 26 -9.24 6.84 3.29
C LEU A 26 -8.79 7.39 1.93
N ARG A 27 -8.48 8.69 1.89
CA ARG A 27 -7.90 9.30 0.68
C ARG A 27 -6.43 8.94 0.56
N LEU A 28 -6.07 8.27 -0.53
CA LEU A 28 -4.69 8.01 -0.90
C LEU A 28 -4.32 8.94 -2.04
N GLU A 29 -3.38 9.86 -1.81
CA GLU A 29 -3.04 10.90 -2.80
C GLU A 29 -2.34 10.36 -4.05
N ARG A 30 -1.68 9.20 -3.94
CA ARG A 30 -0.88 8.63 -5.02
C ARG A 30 -1.46 7.29 -5.46
N HIS A 31 -1.70 7.14 -6.76
CA HIS A 31 -2.14 5.87 -7.36
C HIS A 31 -1.21 4.71 -7.01
N LYS A 32 0.10 4.96 -6.88
CA LYS A 32 1.07 3.93 -6.46
C LYS A 32 0.85 3.45 -5.02
N THR A 33 0.43 4.33 -4.11
CA THR A 33 0.09 3.94 -2.73
C THR A 33 -1.14 3.03 -2.70
N LEU A 34 -2.15 3.35 -3.50
CA LEU A 34 -3.34 2.52 -3.65
C LEU A 34 -3.01 1.16 -4.28
N ALA A 35 -2.17 1.14 -5.33
CA ALA A 35 -1.75 -0.09 -5.99
C ALA A 35 -0.94 -0.99 -5.05
N LEU A 36 -0.01 -0.42 -4.28
CA LEU A 36 0.75 -1.14 -3.26
C LEU A 36 -0.19 -1.75 -2.20
N LEU A 37 -1.13 -0.97 -1.68
CA LEU A 37 -2.10 -1.46 -0.70
C LEU A 37 -2.96 -2.60 -1.28
N ALA A 38 -3.45 -2.43 -2.50
CA ALA A 38 -4.27 -3.44 -3.19
C ALA A 38 -3.50 -4.75 -3.36
N TYR A 39 -2.25 -4.67 -3.80
CA TYR A 39 -1.41 -5.82 -3.99
C TYR A 39 -1.14 -6.57 -2.68
N LEU A 40 -0.80 -5.86 -1.61
CA LEU A 40 -0.60 -6.47 -0.29
C LEU A 40 -1.88 -7.12 0.25
N ALA A 41 -3.03 -6.45 0.07
CA ALA A 41 -4.32 -6.94 0.56
C ALA A 41 -4.80 -8.20 -0.19
N VAL A 42 -4.60 -8.24 -1.52
CA VAL A 42 -5.06 -9.36 -2.36
C VAL A 42 -4.13 -10.57 -2.23
N THR A 43 -2.82 -10.35 -2.16
CA THR A 43 -1.86 -11.46 -2.03
C THR A 43 -1.83 -12.06 -0.63
N ALA A 44 -2.14 -11.26 0.41
CA ALA A 44 -2.16 -11.68 1.82
C ALA A 44 -0.86 -12.40 2.28
N GLN A 45 0.27 -12.00 1.70
CA GLN A 45 1.60 -12.57 1.93
C GLN A 45 2.61 -11.51 2.32
N ARG A 46 3.73 -11.94 2.91
CA ARG A 46 4.88 -11.05 3.16
C ARG A 46 5.64 -10.83 1.86
N HIS A 47 5.90 -9.58 1.54
CA HIS A 47 6.72 -9.18 0.39
C HIS A 47 7.94 -8.40 0.87
N GLY A 48 9.08 -8.61 0.21
CA GLY A 48 10.30 -7.84 0.48
C GLY A 48 10.16 -6.40 -0.05
N ARG A 49 10.69 -5.42 0.70
CA ARG A 49 10.61 -4.01 0.31
C ARG A 49 11.24 -3.74 -1.06
N GLU A 50 12.40 -4.34 -1.34
CA GLU A 50 13.11 -4.17 -2.63
C GLU A 50 12.28 -4.72 -3.80
N ALA A 51 11.63 -5.88 -3.62
CA ALA A 51 10.75 -6.45 -4.64
C ALA A 51 9.51 -5.55 -4.91
N LEU A 52 8.91 -4.98 -3.87
CA LEU A 52 7.80 -4.04 -4.00
C LEU A 52 8.26 -2.73 -4.66
N ALA A 53 9.46 -2.25 -4.33
CA ALA A 53 10.03 -1.04 -4.94
C ALA A 53 10.26 -1.24 -6.44
N ALA A 54 10.90 -2.34 -6.83
CA ALA A 54 11.10 -2.69 -8.25
C ALA A 54 9.77 -2.83 -9.01
N LEU A 55 8.73 -3.41 -8.38
CA LEU A 55 7.41 -3.60 -9.00
C LEU A 55 6.65 -2.29 -9.23
N PHE A 56 6.64 -1.38 -8.24
CA PHE A 56 5.80 -0.16 -8.28
C PHE A 56 6.58 1.11 -8.67
N TRP A 57 7.91 1.11 -8.56
CA TRP A 57 8.81 2.22 -8.90
C TRP A 57 10.03 1.72 -9.70
N PRO A 58 9.81 1.14 -10.90
CA PRO A 58 10.91 0.60 -11.71
C PRO A 58 11.95 1.67 -12.12
N ASP A 59 11.51 2.92 -12.30
CA ASP A 59 12.40 4.03 -12.68
C ASP A 59 13.28 4.55 -11.52
N TYR A 60 13.18 3.97 -10.32
CA TYR A 60 13.91 4.40 -9.13
C TYR A 60 15.15 3.54 -8.82
N GLU A 61 15.52 2.60 -9.69
CA GLU A 61 16.84 1.96 -9.66
C GLU A 61 17.87 2.90 -10.29
N ALA A 62 18.96 3.35 -9.66
CA ALA A 62 19.73 2.84 -8.54
C ALA A 62 20.30 4.02 -7.72
N PRO A 63 20.81 3.79 -6.48
CA PRO A 63 21.75 4.73 -5.89
C PRO A 63 22.92 4.86 -6.88
N GLN A 64 23.14 6.05 -7.42
CA GLN A 64 24.40 6.37 -8.09
C GLN A 64 25.50 6.12 -7.05
N ALA A 65 26.17 4.99 -7.18
CA ALA A 65 27.39 4.71 -6.44
C ALA A 65 28.42 5.75 -6.88
N THR A 66 28.49 6.87 -6.17
CA THR A 66 29.62 7.78 -6.26
C THR A 66 30.83 7.00 -5.77
N ALA A 67 31.69 6.60 -6.71
CA ALA A 67 32.97 5.99 -6.45
C ALA A 67 33.80 6.85 -5.49
N TYR A 68 34.50 6.17 -4.58
CA TYR A 68 35.51 6.71 -3.67
C TYR A 68 36.77 7.11 -4.44
#